data_AF-C0XI40-F1
#
_entry.id   AF-C0XI40-F1
#
_cell.length_a   1.000
_cell.length_b   1.000
_cell.length_c   1.000
_cell.angle_alpha   90.00
_cell.angle_beta   90.00
_cell.angle_gamma   90.00
#
_symmetry.space_group_name_H-M   'P 1'
#
loop_
_entity.id
_entity.type
_entity.pdbx_description
1 polymer ?
#
loop_
_entity_poly.entity_id
_entity_poly.type
_entity_poly.pdbx_seq_one_letter_code
_entity_poly.pdbx_strand_id
1 'polypeptide(L)'
;MINQLCADFYRQTHTLGHYLLLILVILFSIVVVYSKQVGGVMVSAPVDVLERLSTVPWTLLSGIHGLTISSSVLMYAFISIFVMVIGYEFSQQTYKNTLVSGISRSGFIIAKLVTMLLDIFMQIVIFSLPEF
;
A
#
# COMPACT_ATOMS: atom_id res chain seq x y z
N MET A 1 20.24 -2.81 13.64
CA MET A 1 19.15 -2.26 12.79
C MET A 1 18.79 -3.21 11.67
N ILE A 2 19.75 -3.66 10.83
CA ILE A 2 19.49 -4.63 9.74
C ILE A 2 18.80 -5.92 10.23
N ASN A 3 19.27 -6.54 11.31
CA ASN A 3 18.62 -7.74 11.85
C ASN A 3 17.16 -7.50 12.29
N GLN A 4 16.84 -6.30 12.75
CA GLN A 4 15.47 -5.94 13.11
C GLN A 4 14.60 -5.80 11.87
N LEU A 5 15.13 -5.18 10.82
CA LEU A 5 14.46 -5.08 9.53
C LEU A 5 14.20 -6.48 8.95
N CYS A 6 15.19 -7.38 8.98
CA CYS A 6 15.00 -8.78 8.58
C CYS A 6 13.95 -9.50 9.44
N ALA A 7 13.91 -9.26 10.76
CA ALA A 7 12.90 -9.84 11.64
C ALA A 7 11.49 -9.28 11.35
N ASP A 8 11.38 -7.99 11.04
CA ASP A 8 10.12 -7.34 10.66
C ASP A 8 9.59 -7.91 9.34
N PHE A 9 10.44 -8.02 8.32
CA PHE A 9 10.08 -8.67 7.05
C PHE A 9 9.71 -10.13 7.25
N TYR A 10 10.48 -10.88 8.04
CA TYR A 10 10.17 -12.27 8.35
C TYR A 10 8.78 -12.40 8.98
N ARG A 11 8.45 -11.53 9.94
CA ARG A 11 7.12 -11.52 10.57
C ARG A 11 6.04 -11.17 9.56
N GLN A 12 6.24 -10.14 8.74
CA GLN A 12 5.24 -9.71 7.74
C GLN A 12 4.93 -10.83 6.74
N THR A 13 5.95 -11.49 6.22
CA THR A 13 5.81 -12.65 5.31
C THR A 13 5.11 -13.83 5.98
N HIS A 14 5.11 -13.94 7.31
CA HIS A 14 4.37 -14.98 8.03
C HIS A 14 3.01 -14.51 8.56
N THR A 15 2.60 -13.27 8.28
CA THR A 15 1.32 -12.74 8.73
C THR A 15 0.29 -12.82 7.61
N LEU A 16 -0.81 -13.55 7.82
CA LEU A 16 -1.88 -13.69 6.83
C LEU A 16 -2.50 -12.34 6.41
N GLY A 17 -2.52 -11.36 7.33
CA GLY A 17 -3.04 -10.02 7.05
C GLY A 17 -2.32 -9.29 5.92
N HIS A 18 -1.01 -9.49 5.78
CA HIS A 18 -0.23 -8.89 4.71
C HIS A 18 -0.64 -9.48 3.34
N TYR A 19 -0.75 -10.80 3.25
CA TYR A 19 -1.22 -11.48 2.03
C TYR A 19 -2.67 -11.11 1.67
N LEU A 20 -3.55 -11.01 2.65
CA LEU A 20 -4.93 -10.60 2.44
C LEU A 20 -4.99 -9.18 1.85
N LEU A 21 -4.22 -8.25 2.43
CA LEU A 21 -4.12 -6.89 1.92
C LEU A 21 -3.59 -6.86 0.47
N LEU A 22 -2.58 -7.68 0.18
CA LEU A 22 -1.97 -7.78 -1.15
C LEU A 22 -2.99 -8.31 -2.18
N ILE A 23 -3.71 -9.39 -1.86
CA ILE A 23 -4.78 -9.93 -2.70
C ILE A 23 -5.86 -8.88 -2.95
N LEU A 24 -6.25 -8.12 -1.92
CA LEU A 24 -7.27 -7.07 -2.05
C LEU A 24 -6.82 -5.97 -3.01
N VAL A 25 -5.56 -5.52 -2.92
CA VAL A 25 -5.00 -4.49 -3.83
C VAL A 25 -4.94 -5.02 -5.27
N ILE A 26 -4.55 -6.27 -5.48
CA ILE A 26 -4.56 -6.90 -6.81
C ILE A 26 -5.98 -6.95 -7.38
N LEU A 27 -6.94 -7.48 -6.62
CA LEU A 27 -8.33 -7.58 -7.05
C LEU A 27 -8.91 -6.21 -7.39
N PHE A 28 -8.64 -5.21 -6.56
CA PHE A 28 -9.09 -3.84 -6.81
C PHE A 28 -8.48 -3.27 -8.10
N SER A 29 -7.17 -3.45 -8.32
CA SER A 29 -6.52 -3.01 -9.56
C SER A 29 -7.12 -3.67 -10.80
N ILE A 30 -7.35 -4.99 -10.77
CA ILE A 30 -8.02 -5.72 -11.86
C ILE A 30 -9.42 -5.17 -12.13
N VAL A 31 -10.21 -4.90 -11.09
CA VAL A 31 -11.57 -4.34 -11.21
C VAL A 31 -11.53 -2.97 -11.87
N VAL A 32 -10.59 -2.10 -11.50
CA VAL A 32 -10.45 -0.76 -12.10
C VAL A 32 -10.12 -0.86 -13.59
N VAL A 33 -9.16 -1.72 -13.96
CA VAL A 33 -8.78 -1.93 -15.37
C VAL A 33 -9.92 -2.54 -16.18
N TYR A 34 -10.60 -3.58 -15.66
CA TYR A 34 -11.64 -4.30 -16.39
C TYR A 34 -12.93 -3.49 -16.53
N SER A 35 -13.32 -2.77 -15.48
CA SER A 35 -14.55 -1.97 -15.49
C SER A 35 -14.44 -0.75 -16.40
N LYS A 36 -13.22 -0.38 -16.82
CA LYS A 36 -12.92 0.88 -17.55
C LYS A 36 -13.48 2.12 -16.86
N GLN A 37 -13.78 1.98 -15.56
CA GLN A 37 -14.36 3.01 -14.73
C GLN A 37 -13.24 3.54 -13.85
N VAL A 38 -13.05 4.85 -13.96
CA VAL A 38 -12.14 5.59 -13.12
C VAL A 38 -12.87 5.88 -11.81
N GLY A 39 -12.45 5.22 -10.74
CA GLY A 39 -13.12 5.28 -9.44
C GLY A 39 -12.10 5.47 -8.33
N GLY A 40 -12.21 6.57 -7.61
CA GLY A 40 -11.33 6.90 -6.49
C GLY A 40 -12.02 7.84 -5.50
N VAL A 41 -11.43 8.01 -4.33
CA VAL A 41 -11.85 9.05 -3.38
C VAL A 41 -11.34 10.39 -3.93
N MET A 42 -12.08 10.95 -4.89
CA MET A 42 -11.77 12.24 -5.49
C MET A 42 -12.55 13.33 -4.78
N VAL A 43 -11.85 14.33 -4.24
CA VAL A 43 -12.50 15.44 -3.53
C VAL A 43 -13.20 16.41 -4.48
N SER A 44 -12.77 16.50 -5.75
CA SER A 44 -13.39 17.36 -6.77
C SER A 44 -12.99 16.93 -8.18
N ALA A 45 -13.67 15.95 -8.77
CA ALA A 45 -13.59 15.76 -10.22
C ALA A 45 -14.90 16.28 -10.82
N PRO A 46 -14.88 17.30 -11.70
CA PRO A 46 -16.07 17.69 -12.45
C PRO A 46 -16.54 16.47 -13.26
N VAL A 47 -17.85 16.19 -13.21
CA VAL A 47 -18.48 15.04 -13.86
C VAL A 47 -18.09 14.97 -15.34
N ASP A 48 -17.97 16.13 -15.99
CA ASP A 48 -17.58 16.31 -17.40
C ASP A 48 -16.18 15.74 -17.75
N VAL A 49 -15.23 15.75 -16.80
CA VAL A 49 -13.87 15.22 -17.02
C VAL A 49 -13.91 13.70 -16.95
N LEU A 50 -14.65 13.14 -15.99
CA LEU A 50 -14.81 11.70 -15.82
C LEU A 50 -15.59 11.09 -17.00
N GLU A 51 -16.61 11.80 -17.48
CA GLU A 51 -17.40 11.42 -18.65
C GLU A 51 -16.57 11.51 -19.93
N ARG A 52 -15.75 12.55 -20.12
CA ARG A 52 -14.79 12.62 -21.25
C ARG A 52 -13.80 11.47 -21.25
N LEU A 53 -13.23 11.10 -20.10
CA LEU A 53 -12.33 9.95 -19.98
C LEU A 53 -13.02 8.62 -20.33
N SER A 54 -14.34 8.48 -20.08
CA SER A 54 -15.12 7.30 -20.46
C SER A 54 -15.38 7.18 -21.97
N THR A 55 -15.33 8.31 -22.69
CA THR A 55 -15.59 8.36 -24.16
C THR A 55 -14.34 8.22 -25.01
N VAL A 56 -13.14 8.33 -24.42
CA VAL A 56 -11.87 8.14 -25.14
C VAL A 56 -11.63 6.64 -25.36
N PRO A 57 -11.22 6.20 -26.56
CA PRO A 57 -10.88 4.80 -26.80
C PRO A 57 -9.81 4.36 -25.79
N TRP A 58 -10.03 3.20 -25.16
CA TRP A 58 -9.15 2.69 -24.11
C TRP A 58 -7.76 2.39 -24.68
N THR A 59 -6.84 3.32 -24.48
CA THR A 59 -5.43 3.20 -24.85
C THR A 59 -4.58 3.03 -23.58
N LEU A 60 -3.34 2.57 -23.73
CA LEU A 60 -2.40 2.42 -22.61
C LEU A 60 -2.29 3.71 -21.77
N LEU A 61 -2.29 4.87 -22.43
CA LEU A 61 -2.22 6.18 -21.76
C LEU A 61 -3.49 6.47 -20.93
N SER A 62 -4.68 6.14 -21.45
CA SER A 62 -5.95 6.30 -20.74
C SER A 62 -6.05 5.40 -19.51
N GLY A 63 -5.48 4.19 -19.56
CA GLY A 63 -5.36 3.28 -18.41
C GLY A 63 -4.53 3.88 -17.28
N ILE A 64 -3.34 4.41 -17.61
CA ILE A 64 -2.44 5.05 -16.64
C ILE A 64 -3.11 6.24 -15.94
N HIS A 65 -3.84 7.06 -16.69
CA HIS A 65 -4.60 8.18 -16.12
C HIS A 65 -5.72 7.69 -15.19
N GLY A 66 -6.44 6.63 -15.58
CA GLY A 66 -7.49 6.03 -14.77
C GLY A 66 -6.99 5.42 -13.46
N LEU A 67 -5.83 4.75 -13.47
CA LEU A 67 -5.19 4.22 -12.27
C LEU A 67 -4.62 5.33 -11.39
N THR A 68 -4.01 6.37 -11.97
CA THR A 68 -3.49 7.51 -11.20
C THR A 68 -4.60 8.16 -10.39
N ILE A 69 -5.78 8.30 -10.97
CA ILE A 69 -6.97 8.81 -10.29
C ILE A 69 -7.45 7.84 -9.19
N SER A 70 -7.47 6.55 -9.50
CA SER A 70 -7.95 5.51 -8.59
C SER A 70 -6.93 5.17 -7.48
N SER A 71 -5.69 5.66 -7.59
CA SER A 71 -4.60 5.46 -6.62
C SER A 71 -4.91 6.01 -5.23
N SER A 72 -5.84 6.95 -5.12
CA SER A 72 -6.35 7.47 -3.84
C SER A 72 -6.83 6.36 -2.89
N VAL A 73 -7.33 5.25 -3.42
CA VAL A 73 -7.77 4.08 -2.63
C VAL A 73 -6.61 3.37 -1.92
N LEU A 74 -5.37 3.49 -2.42
CA LEU A 74 -4.18 2.95 -1.75
C LEU A 74 -3.97 3.56 -0.36
N MET A 75 -4.53 4.74 -0.07
CA MET A 75 -4.47 5.32 1.27
C MET A 75 -5.05 4.39 2.35
N TYR A 76 -6.12 3.65 2.04
CA TYR A 76 -6.67 2.66 2.98
C TYR A 76 -5.72 1.45 3.18
N ALA A 77 -5.00 1.07 2.13
CA ALA A 77 -3.97 0.05 2.23
C ALA A 77 -2.78 0.54 3.07
N PHE A 78 -2.39 1.81 2.95
CA PHE A 78 -1.32 2.41 3.74
C PHE A 78 -1.68 2.51 5.22
N ILE A 79 -2.92 2.86 5.55
CA ILE A 79 -3.41 2.83 6.94
C ILE A 79 -3.32 1.40 7.49
N SER A 80 -3.70 0.40 6.70
CA SER A 80 -3.62 -1.01 7.12
C SER A 80 -2.17 -1.45 7.36
N ILE A 81 -1.24 -1.07 6.49
CA ILE A 81 0.20 -1.32 6.67
C ILE A 81 0.72 -0.65 7.95
N PHE A 82 0.34 0.60 8.19
CA PHE A 82 0.71 1.32 9.40
C PHE A 82 0.29 0.56 10.67
N VAL A 83 -0.96 0.08 10.71
CA VAL A 83 -1.47 -0.72 11.84
C VAL A 83 -0.72 -2.04 11.99
N MET A 84 -0.38 -2.73 10.89
CA MET A 84 0.35 -4.01 10.95
C MET A 84 1.81 -3.84 11.39
N VAL A 85 2.52 -2.83 10.88
CA VAL A 85 3.96 -2.63 11.14
C VAL A 85 4.20 -2.01 12.52
N ILE A 86 3.42 -0.98 12.84
CA ILE A 86 3.59 -0.20 14.08
C ILE A 86 2.56 -0.63 15.11
N GLY A 87 1.27 -0.58 14.75
CA GLY A 87 0.17 -0.83 15.69
C GLY A 87 0.29 -2.15 16.45
N TYR A 88 0.67 -3.23 15.76
CA TYR A 88 0.84 -4.56 16.37
C TYR A 88 1.86 -4.57 17.52
N GLU A 89 3.03 -3.94 17.34
CA GLU A 89 4.09 -3.97 18.35
C GLU A 89 3.81 -3.07 19.55
N PHE A 90 3.17 -1.93 19.30
CA PHE A 90 2.74 -1.05 20.38
C PHE A 90 1.59 -1.69 21.16
N SER A 91 0.66 -2.37 20.49
CA SER A 91 -0.43 -3.10 21.13
C SER A 91 0.08 -4.24 22.01
N GLN A 92 1.04 -5.03 21.51
CA GLN A 92 1.59 -6.18 22.24
C GLN A 92 2.76 -5.82 23.17
N GLN A 93 3.13 -4.54 23.23
CA GLN A 93 4.28 -4.02 23.99
C GLN A 93 5.62 -4.72 23.69
N THR A 94 5.74 -5.42 22.57
CA THR A 94 6.97 -6.14 22.17
C THR A 94 8.11 -5.20 21.85
N TYR A 95 7.82 -3.91 21.59
CA TYR A 95 8.82 -2.86 21.40
C TYR A 95 9.80 -2.76 22.58
N LYS A 96 9.36 -3.08 23.81
CA LYS A 96 10.21 -3.08 25.00
C LYS A 96 11.32 -4.11 24.89
N ASN A 97 11.01 -5.32 24.41
CA ASN A 97 12.00 -6.40 24.26
C ASN A 97 13.08 -6.00 23.25
N THR A 98 12.67 -5.38 22.14
CA THR A 98 13.58 -4.90 21.08
C THR A 98 14.48 -3.75 21.55
N LEU A 99 13.97 -2.87 22.43
CA LEU A 99 14.77 -1.78 23.00
C LEU A 99 15.74 -2.27 24.08
N VAL A 100 15.35 -3.27 24.87
CA VAL A 100 16.21 -3.87 25.90
C VAL A 100 17.30 -4.75 25.28
N SER A 101 17.07 -5.34 24.10
CA SER A 101 18.06 -6.13 23.36
C SER A 101 19.20 -5.30 22.72
N GLY A 102 19.40 -4.04 23.14
CA GLY A 102 20.54 -3.21 22.75
C GLY A 102 20.35 -2.36 21.48
N ILE A 103 19.12 -2.24 20.96
CA ILE A 103 18.84 -1.34 19.84
C ILE A 103 18.56 0.07 20.34
N SER A 104 19.16 1.08 19.71
CA SER A 104 18.89 2.47 20.02
C SER A 104 17.45 2.86 19.65
N ARG A 105 16.85 3.79 20.42
CA ARG A 105 15.47 4.26 20.18
C ARG A 105 15.28 4.83 18.77
N SER A 106 16.27 5.59 18.27
CA SER A 106 16.28 6.12 16.90
C SER A 106 16.41 5.00 15.87
N GLY A 107 17.25 4.00 16.13
CA GLY A 107 17.41 2.85 15.26
C GLY A 107 16.12 2.02 15.11
N PHE A 108 15.36 1.89 16.20
CA PHE A 108 14.04 1.27 16.16
C PHE A 108 13.07 2.04 15.25
N ILE A 109 12.96 3.38 15.41
CA ILE A 109 12.06 4.22 14.61
C ILE A 109 12.44 4.18 13.13
N ILE A 110 13.72 4.32 12.81
CA ILE A 110 14.20 4.30 11.43
C ILE A 110 13.90 2.95 10.78
N ALA A 111 14.11 1.83 11.49
CA ALA A 111 13.78 0.51 10.96
C ALA A 111 12.29 0.39 10.58
N LYS A 112 11.39 0.89 11.44
CA LYS A 112 9.94 0.89 11.16
C LYS A 112 9.56 1.75 9.97
N LEU A 113 10.16 2.93 9.83
CA LEU A 113 9.92 3.80 8.69
C LEU A 113 10.42 3.17 7.39
N VAL A 114 11.59 2.51 7.41
CA VAL A 114 12.13 1.82 6.22
C VAL A 114 11.26 0.65 5.81
N THR A 115 10.84 -0.21 6.76
CA THR A 115 9.91 -1.32 6.47
C THR A 115 8.61 -0.81 5.86
N MET A 116 8.00 0.22 6.47
CA MET A 116 6.77 0.82 5.94
C MET A 116 6.96 1.41 4.55
N LEU A 117 8.08 2.07 4.29
CA LEU A 117 8.38 2.65 2.97
C LEU A 117 8.51 1.57 1.91
N LEU A 118 9.15 0.44 2.25
CA LEU A 118 9.25 -0.72 1.35
C LEU A 118 7.89 -1.37 1.09
N ASP A 119 7.03 -1.50 2.10
CA ASP A 119 5.67 -2.02 1.92
C ASP A 119 4.83 -1.12 1.02
N ILE A 120 4.88 0.20 1.24
CA ILE A 120 4.19 1.20 0.42
C ILE A 120 4.68 1.10 -1.03
N PHE A 121 6.00 1.02 -1.22
CA PHE A 121 6.58 0.86 -2.55
C PHE A 121 6.09 -0.42 -3.24
N MET A 122 6.09 -1.56 -2.54
CA MET A 122 5.55 -2.80 -3.08
C MET A 122 4.08 -2.68 -3.46
N GLN A 123 3.24 -2.05 -2.63
CA GLN A 123 1.82 -1.88 -2.95
C GLN A 123 1.58 -1.00 -4.17
N ILE A 124 2.37 0.06 -4.36
CA ILE A 124 2.29 0.90 -5.56
C ILE A 124 2.65 0.07 -6.80
N VAL A 125 3.75 -0.69 -6.74
CA VAL A 125 4.18 -1.55 -7.86
C VAL A 125 3.13 -2.60 -8.19
N ILE A 126 2.55 -3.25 -7.19
CA ILE A 126 1.51 -4.28 -7.37
C ILE A 126 0.25 -3.67 -7.95
N PHE A 127 -0.16 -2.48 -7.50
CA PHE A 127 -1.32 -1.78 -8.02
C PHE A 127 -1.14 -1.39 -9.49
N SER A 128 0.07 -1.04 -9.92
CA SER A 128 0.38 -0.69 -11.31
C SER A 128 0.65 -1.91 -12.23
N LEU A 129 0.76 -3.12 -11.69
CA LEU A 129 1.16 -4.32 -12.44
C LEU A 129 0.15 -4.77 -13.53
N PRO A 130 -1.18 -4.67 -13.35
CA PRO A 130 -2.16 -5.11 -14.36
C PRO A 130 -2.16 -4.35 -15.70
N GLU A 131 -1.24 -3.40 -15.89
CA GLU A 131 -1.06 -2.64 -17.14
C GLU A 131 -0.10 -3.31 -18.16
N PHE A 132 0.62 -4.38 -17.76
CA PHE A 132 1.53 -5.14 -18.64
C PHE A 132 0.92 -6.44 -19.17
#